data_AF-A0A1V5Z979-F1
#
_entry.id   AF-A0A1V5Z979-F1
#
_cell.length_a   1.000
_cell.length_b   1.000
_cell.length_c   1.000
_cell.angle_alpha   90.00
_cell.angle_beta   90.00
_cell.angle_gamma   90.00
#
_symmetry.space_group_name_H-M   'P 1'
#
loop_
_entity.id
_entity.type
_entity.pdbx_description
1 polymer ?
#
loop_
_entity_poly.entity_id
_entity_poly.type
_entity_poly.pdbx_seq_one_letter_code
_entity_poly.pdbx_strand_id
1 'polypeptide(L)'
;MRKKRGALADGGFQRRTAVRVLGVVLAFSVIGLSVLGFHAVRTGRMLASASDELESALLTGDNIVKAFIRYSGRVGATGLVPNAGKIAIDHELSATTVRRRMADIRRCIFINYAIIGVLGGLFLLQGVFLYRYCIRLTGRIAGPMGMLRRRLEEINRGEIPDFRPLRRDDEFRDVYDQLALAARGIETGVKRRVRTRAKER
;
A
#
# COMPACT_ATOMS: atom_id res chain seq x y z
N MET A 1 -34.29 20.63 19.77
CA MET A 1 -32.95 20.02 19.58
C MET A 1 -32.00 21.02 18.90
N ARG A 2 -31.00 21.53 19.63
CA ARG A 2 -30.07 22.57 19.16
C ARG A 2 -29.11 22.01 18.10
N LYS A 3 -29.28 22.45 16.84
CA LYS A 3 -28.33 22.24 15.73
C LYS A 3 -26.96 22.80 16.16
N LYS A 4 -26.00 21.93 16.50
CA LYS A 4 -24.59 22.33 16.67
C LYS A 4 -24.09 22.79 15.30
N ARG A 5 -24.04 24.11 15.08
CA ARG A 5 -23.39 24.73 13.93
C ARG A 5 -21.89 24.48 14.05
N GLY A 6 -21.42 23.37 13.50
CA GLY A 6 -20.00 23.13 13.22
C GLY A 6 -19.55 24.07 12.10
N ALA A 7 -19.35 25.33 12.43
CA ALA A 7 -18.77 26.29 11.51
C ALA A 7 -17.27 25.97 11.36
N LEU A 8 -16.80 26.02 10.12
CA LEU A 8 -15.40 26.11 9.67
C LEU A 8 -14.65 24.80 9.38
N ALA A 9 -15.26 23.88 8.64
CA ALA A 9 -14.51 22.89 7.86
C ALA A 9 -15.07 22.88 6.43
N ASP A 10 -14.33 23.41 5.47
CA ASP A 10 -14.69 23.29 4.05
C ASP A 10 -14.54 21.81 3.64
N GLY A 11 -15.61 21.03 3.83
CA GLY A 11 -15.65 19.61 3.47
C GLY A 11 -15.50 19.37 1.96
N GLY A 12 -15.67 20.42 1.13
CA GLY A 12 -15.36 20.39 -0.29
C GLY A 12 -13.86 20.41 -0.54
N PHE A 13 -13.10 21.24 0.19
CA PHE A 13 -11.65 21.26 0.15
C PHE A 13 -11.03 19.97 0.71
N GLN A 14 -11.51 19.48 1.86
CA GLN A 14 -11.00 18.27 2.50
C GLN A 14 -11.14 17.03 1.58
N ARG A 15 -12.30 16.82 0.97
CA ARG A 15 -12.51 15.71 0.04
C ARG A 15 -11.70 15.86 -1.23
N ARG A 16 -11.61 17.06 -1.81
CA ARG A 16 -10.80 17.28 -3.03
C ARG A 16 -9.32 17.00 -2.80
N THR A 17 -8.76 17.49 -1.69
CA THR A 17 -7.35 17.24 -1.34
C THR A 17 -7.10 15.77 -1.01
N ALA A 18 -7.97 15.15 -0.20
CA ALA A 18 -7.85 13.73 0.13
C ALA A 18 -7.94 12.84 -1.12
N VAL A 19 -8.90 13.11 -2.03
CA VAL A 19 -9.06 12.33 -3.28
C VAL A 19 -7.87 12.52 -4.21
N ARG A 20 -7.30 13.73 -4.31
CA ARG A 20 -6.10 13.97 -5.15
C ARG A 20 -4.88 13.20 -4.63
N VAL A 21 -4.59 13.30 -3.33
CA VAL A 21 -3.46 12.59 -2.71
C VAL A 21 -3.66 11.08 -2.81
N LEU A 22 -4.85 10.60 -2.48
CA LEU A 22 -5.19 9.18 -2.58
C LEU A 22 -5.09 8.68 -4.02
N GLY A 23 -5.56 9.45 -4.99
CA GLY A 23 -5.51 9.11 -6.41
C GLY A 23 -4.09 8.94 -6.92
N VAL A 24 -3.17 9.84 -6.54
CA VAL A 24 -1.75 9.70 -6.90
C VAL A 24 -1.14 8.46 -6.29
N VAL A 25 -1.34 8.21 -5.00
CA VAL A 25 -0.77 7.04 -4.32
C VAL A 25 -1.32 5.74 -4.92
N LEU A 26 -2.63 5.66 -5.13
CA LEU A 26 -3.26 4.48 -5.72
C LEU A 26 -2.81 4.25 -7.17
N ALA A 27 -2.58 5.30 -7.96
CA ALA A 27 -2.06 5.16 -9.31
C ALA A 27 -0.68 4.48 -9.31
N PHE A 28 0.24 4.92 -8.44
CA PHE A 28 1.53 4.26 -8.30
C PHE A 28 1.41 2.81 -7.81
N SER A 29 0.54 2.54 -6.83
CA SER A 29 0.30 1.18 -6.34
C SER A 29 -0.25 0.26 -7.43
N VAL A 30 -1.17 0.73 -8.27
CA VAL A 30 -1.73 -0.03 -9.39
C VAL A 30 -0.67 -0.33 -10.43
N ILE A 31 0.20 0.64 -10.78
CA ILE A 31 1.31 0.41 -11.71
C ILE A 31 2.24 -0.67 -11.16
N GLY A 32 2.65 -0.57 -9.89
CA GLY A 32 3.52 -1.56 -9.25
C GLY A 32 2.91 -2.96 -9.22
N LEU A 33 1.64 -3.07 -8.81
CA LEU A 33 0.91 -4.34 -8.80
C LEU A 33 0.73 -4.93 -10.20
N SER A 34 0.54 -4.09 -11.22
CA SER A 34 0.40 -4.54 -12.60
C SER A 34 1.70 -5.15 -13.12
N VAL A 35 2.84 -4.51 -12.85
CA VAL A 35 4.16 -5.04 -13.23
C VAL A 35 4.46 -6.36 -12.51
N LEU A 36 4.23 -6.42 -11.19
CA LEU A 36 4.45 -7.63 -10.40
C LEU A 36 3.50 -8.77 -10.81
N GLY A 37 2.23 -8.44 -11.03
CA GLY A 37 1.21 -9.38 -11.49
C GLY A 37 1.55 -9.95 -12.86
N PHE A 38 1.93 -9.09 -13.80
CA PHE A 38 2.36 -9.52 -15.13
C PHE A 38 3.58 -10.45 -15.08
N HIS A 39 4.59 -10.06 -14.30
CA HIS A 39 5.79 -10.88 -14.11
C HIS A 39 5.44 -12.25 -13.52
N ALA A 40 4.65 -12.31 -12.46
CA ALA A 40 4.27 -13.56 -11.83
C ALA A 40 3.40 -14.46 -12.70
N VAL A 41 2.47 -13.89 -13.48
CA VAL A 41 1.65 -14.67 -14.42
C VAL A 41 2.54 -15.26 -15.51
N ARG A 42 3.45 -14.47 -16.08
CA ARG A 42 4.36 -14.95 -17.12
C ARG A 42 5.28 -16.06 -16.60
N THR A 43 5.93 -15.82 -15.46
CA THR A 43 6.80 -16.80 -14.81
C THR A 43 6.03 -18.05 -14.40
N GLY A 44 4.83 -17.89 -13.83
CA GLY A 44 3.97 -19.00 -13.43
C GLY A 44 3.54 -19.88 -14.60
N ARG A 45 3.15 -19.28 -15.74
CA ARG A 45 2.80 -20.03 -16.96
C ARG A 45 4.00 -20.79 -17.53
N MET A 46 5.17 -20.15 -17.59
CA MET A 46 6.39 -20.80 -18.08
C MET A 46 6.84 -21.97 -17.19
N LEU A 47 6.75 -21.82 -15.86
CA LEU A 47 7.05 -22.88 -14.91
C LEU A 47 6.04 -24.03 -14.98
N ALA A 48 4.76 -23.71 -15.20
CA ALA A 48 3.71 -24.72 -15.37
C ALA A 48 3.93 -25.55 -16.64
N SER A 49 4.17 -24.91 -17.79
CA SER A 49 4.43 -25.62 -19.04
C SER A 49 5.70 -26.46 -18.95
N ALA A 50 6.79 -25.93 -18.37
CA ALA A 50 8.02 -26.69 -18.17
C ALA A 50 7.82 -27.90 -17.24
N SER A 51 6.96 -27.78 -16.22
CA SER A 51 6.60 -28.91 -15.36
C SER A 51 5.82 -29.96 -16.14
N ASP A 52 4.85 -29.58 -16.96
CA ASP A 52 4.01 -30.54 -17.71
C ASP A 52 4.81 -31.24 -18.83
N GLU A 53 5.73 -30.52 -19.49
CA GLU A 53 6.68 -31.10 -20.43
C GLU A 53 7.60 -32.12 -19.76
N LEU A 54 8.10 -31.81 -18.57
CA LEU A 54 8.96 -32.71 -17.80
C LEU A 54 8.19 -33.95 -17.32
N GLU A 55 6.91 -33.81 -16.96
CA GLU A 55 6.02 -34.94 -16.66
C GLU A 55 5.87 -35.87 -17.87
N SER A 56 5.64 -35.29 -19.04
CA SER A 56 5.50 -36.03 -20.30
C SER A 56 6.81 -36.73 -20.71
N ALA A 57 7.94 -36.08 -20.50
CA ALA A 57 9.27 -36.66 -20.74
C ALA A 57 9.54 -37.84 -19.79
N LEU A 58 9.16 -37.74 -18.52
CA LEU A 58 9.27 -38.85 -17.56
C LEU A 58 8.41 -40.06 -17.97
N LEU A 59 7.16 -39.84 -18.40
CA LEU A 59 6.29 -40.91 -18.89
C LEU A 59 6.86 -41.61 -20.12
N THR A 60 7.46 -40.84 -21.03
CA THR A 60 8.14 -41.38 -22.21
C THR A 60 9.37 -42.20 -21.81
N GLY A 61 10.17 -41.68 -20.87
CA GLY A 61 11.32 -42.40 -20.30
C GLY A 61 10.91 -43.72 -19.64
N ASP A 62 9.85 -43.73 -18.82
CA ASP A 62 9.30 -44.94 -18.20
C ASP A 62 8.92 -45.99 -19.25
N ASN A 63 8.31 -45.57 -20.37
CA ASN A 63 7.94 -46.47 -21.45
C ASN A 63 9.16 -47.06 -22.19
N ILE A 64 10.19 -46.23 -22.44
CA ILE A 64 11.45 -46.67 -23.07
C ILE A 64 12.16 -47.69 -22.18
N VAL A 65 12.31 -47.38 -20.89
CA VAL A 65 12.98 -48.27 -19.93
C VAL A 65 12.22 -49.59 -19.79
N LYS A 66 10.89 -49.56 -19.68
CA LYS A 66 10.06 -50.78 -19.65
C LYS A 66 10.20 -51.62 -20.92
N ALA A 67 10.20 -50.99 -22.09
CA ALA A 67 10.39 -51.67 -23.37
C ALA A 67 11.79 -52.31 -23.46
N PHE A 68 12.82 -51.58 -23.01
CA PHE A 68 14.21 -52.06 -22.98
C PHE A 68 14.38 -53.27 -22.06
N ILE A 69 13.82 -53.23 -20.84
CA ILE A 69 13.82 -54.37 -19.91
C ILE A 69 13.15 -55.58 -20.56
N ARG A 70 11.96 -55.40 -21.15
CA ARG A 70 11.22 -56.48 -21.83
C ARG A 70 12.01 -57.08 -23.00
N TYR A 71 12.72 -56.26 -23.77
CA TYR A 71 13.59 -56.71 -24.85
C TYR A 71 14.79 -57.49 -24.32
N SER A 72 15.49 -56.96 -23.32
CA SER A 72 16.66 -57.60 -22.71
C SER A 72 16.33 -58.99 -22.14
N GLY A 73 15.16 -59.15 -21.51
CA GLY A 73 14.68 -60.42 -20.98
C GLY A 73 14.32 -61.46 -22.06
N ARG A 74 13.97 -61.03 -23.28
CA ARG A 74 13.68 -61.93 -24.41
C ARG A 74 14.94 -62.42 -25.13
N VAL A 75 15.96 -61.56 -25.24
CA VAL A 75 17.18 -61.87 -25.99
C VAL A 75 18.16 -62.73 -25.18
N GLY A 76 18.03 -62.77 -23.85
CA GLY A 76 18.74 -63.74 -22.98
C GLY A 76 20.26 -63.60 -22.96
N ALA A 77 20.83 -62.56 -23.59
CA ALA A 77 22.26 -62.33 -23.61
C ALA A 77 22.76 -61.99 -22.20
N THR A 78 23.74 -62.76 -21.73
CA THR A 78 24.28 -62.77 -20.36
C THR A 78 24.75 -61.41 -19.83
N GLY A 79 25.09 -60.46 -20.71
CA GLY A 79 25.47 -59.08 -20.32
C GLY A 79 24.37 -58.02 -20.43
N LEU A 80 23.25 -58.29 -21.10
CA LEU A 80 22.18 -57.30 -21.36
C LEU A 80 21.18 -57.21 -20.20
N VAL A 81 20.89 -58.33 -19.53
CA VAL A 81 19.92 -58.40 -18.43
C VAL A 81 20.40 -57.64 -17.17
N PRO A 82 21.65 -57.78 -16.69
CA PRO A 82 22.12 -57.03 -15.51
C PRO A 82 22.17 -55.52 -15.73
N ASN A 83 22.59 -55.10 -16.94
CA ASN A 83 22.67 -53.69 -17.32
C ASN A 83 21.27 -53.07 -17.46
N ALA A 84 20.28 -53.81 -17.98
CA ALA A 84 18.90 -53.36 -18.02
C ALA A 84 18.30 -53.15 -16.61
N GLY A 85 18.62 -54.01 -15.66
CA GLY A 85 18.23 -53.85 -14.26
C GLY A 85 18.84 -52.59 -13.62
N LYS A 86 20.13 -52.33 -13.87
CA LYS A 86 20.79 -51.11 -13.36
C LYS A 86 20.18 -49.83 -13.95
N ILE A 87 19.94 -49.80 -15.26
CA ILE A 87 19.29 -48.67 -15.95
C ILE A 87 17.87 -48.42 -15.40
N ALA A 88 17.13 -49.48 -15.07
CA ALA A 88 15.81 -49.36 -14.47
C ALA A 88 15.85 -48.66 -13.10
N ILE A 89 16.79 -49.06 -12.25
CA ILE A 89 16.98 -48.49 -10.91
C ILE A 89 17.45 -47.04 -11.02
N ASP A 90 18.44 -46.75 -11.87
CA ASP A 90 18.96 -45.39 -12.06
C ASP A 90 17.87 -44.44 -12.62
N HIS A 91 17.01 -44.95 -13.51
CA HIS A 91 15.86 -44.21 -14.03
C HIS A 91 14.81 -43.96 -12.95
N GLU A 92 14.50 -44.93 -12.10
CA GLU A 92 13.56 -44.76 -10.99
C GLU A 92 14.05 -43.71 -9.96
N LEU A 93 15.34 -43.73 -9.64
CA LEU A 93 15.99 -42.73 -8.79
C LEU A 93 15.94 -41.31 -9.42
N SER A 94 16.17 -41.23 -10.73
CA SER A 94 16.09 -39.97 -11.47
C SER A 94 14.64 -39.45 -11.53
N ALA A 95 13.68 -40.32 -11.84
CA ALA A 95 12.27 -39.99 -11.92
C ALA A 95 11.70 -39.51 -10.58
N THR A 96 12.07 -40.17 -9.47
CA THR A 96 11.65 -39.73 -8.12
C THR A 96 12.24 -38.37 -7.76
N THR A 97 13.50 -38.10 -8.12
CA THR A 97 14.15 -36.80 -7.91
C THR A 97 13.46 -35.70 -8.72
N VAL A 98 13.17 -35.94 -10.00
CA VAL A 98 12.49 -34.99 -10.87
C VAL A 98 11.07 -34.71 -10.39
N ARG A 99 10.30 -35.74 -9.99
CA ARG A 99 8.96 -35.59 -9.42
C ARG A 99 8.97 -34.73 -8.15
N ARG A 100 9.97 -34.89 -7.26
CA ARG A 100 10.13 -34.01 -6.08
C ARG A 100 10.36 -32.56 -6.49
N ARG A 101 11.22 -32.30 -7.48
CA ARG A 101 11.48 -30.94 -7.98
C ARG A 101 10.27 -30.30 -8.65
N MET A 102 9.46 -31.08 -9.37
CA MET A 102 8.20 -30.58 -9.95
C MET A 102 7.21 -30.15 -8.86
N ALA A 103 7.13 -30.89 -7.74
CA ALA A 103 6.30 -30.49 -6.61
C ALA A 103 6.78 -29.16 -6.00
N ASP A 104 8.10 -28.93 -5.91
CA ASP A 104 8.67 -27.66 -5.47
C ASP A 104 8.31 -26.52 -6.44
N ILE A 105 8.40 -26.75 -7.75
CA ILE A 105 7.99 -25.77 -8.79
C ILE A 105 6.52 -25.38 -8.60
N ARG A 106 5.63 -26.36 -8.45
CA ARG A 106 4.19 -26.10 -8.23
C ARG A 106 3.94 -25.30 -6.95
N ARG A 107 4.66 -25.59 -5.86
CA ARG A 107 4.62 -24.81 -4.62
C ARG A 107 5.09 -23.38 -4.83
N CYS A 108 6.19 -23.17 -5.55
CA CYS A 108 6.70 -21.83 -5.88
C CYS A 108 5.67 -21.01 -6.67
N ILE A 109 4.99 -21.63 -7.65
CA ILE A 109 3.91 -20.97 -8.40
C ILE A 109 2.79 -20.52 -7.45
N PHE A 110 2.34 -21.42 -6.57
CA PHE A 110 1.28 -21.10 -5.61
C PHE A 110 1.68 -19.98 -4.64
N ILE A 111 2.88 -20.05 -4.06
CA ILE A 111 3.40 -19.03 -3.14
C ILE A 111 3.53 -17.68 -3.85
N ASN A 112 3.98 -17.65 -5.09
CA ASN A 112 4.11 -16.41 -5.85
C ASN A 112 2.75 -15.70 -6.03
N TYR A 113 1.70 -16.45 -6.40
CA TYR A 113 0.35 -15.90 -6.48
C TYR A 113 -0.21 -15.49 -5.11
N ALA A 114 0.09 -16.25 -4.05
CA ALA A 114 -0.31 -15.90 -2.69
C ALA A 114 0.33 -14.59 -2.22
N ILE A 115 1.62 -14.38 -2.48
CA ILE A 115 2.33 -13.14 -2.16
C ILE A 115 1.68 -11.94 -2.86
N ILE A 116 1.36 -12.06 -4.14
CA ILE A 116 0.66 -10.99 -4.87
C ILE A 116 -0.72 -10.72 -4.30
N GLY A 117 -1.47 -11.76 -3.95
CA GLY A 117 -2.77 -11.63 -3.29
C GLY A 117 -2.67 -10.87 -1.96
N VAL A 118 -1.69 -11.23 -1.12
CA VAL A 118 -1.42 -10.57 0.17
C VAL A 118 -1.00 -9.12 -0.02
N LEU A 119 -0.07 -8.84 -0.95
CA LEU A 119 0.36 -7.48 -1.28
C LEU A 119 -0.81 -6.62 -1.78
N GLY A 120 -1.65 -7.17 -2.67
CA GLY A 120 -2.86 -6.51 -3.15
C GLY A 120 -3.80 -6.14 -1.99
N GLY A 121 -4.03 -7.07 -1.06
CA GLY A 121 -4.82 -6.80 0.15
C GLY A 121 -4.20 -5.71 1.03
N LEU A 122 -2.88 -5.71 1.19
CA LEU A 122 -2.16 -4.71 1.97
C LEU A 122 -2.27 -3.30 1.34
N PHE A 123 -2.18 -3.20 0.01
CA PHE A 123 -2.38 -1.93 -0.70
C PHE A 123 -3.80 -1.38 -0.56
N LEU A 124 -4.81 -2.25 -0.60
CA LEU A 124 -6.20 -1.84 -0.35
C LEU A 124 -6.37 -1.31 1.08
N LEU A 125 -5.81 -2.01 2.07
CA LEU A 125 -5.83 -1.58 3.46
C LEU A 125 -5.10 -0.24 3.66
N GLN A 126 -3.94 -0.09 3.03
CA GLN A 126 -3.17 1.17 3.02
C GLN A 126 -4.00 2.31 2.42
N GLY A 127 -4.74 2.07 1.33
CA GLY A 127 -5.63 3.07 0.74
C GLY A 127 -6.70 3.55 1.71
N VAL A 128 -7.36 2.63 2.43
CA VAL A 128 -8.36 2.98 3.46
C VAL A 128 -7.73 3.77 4.60
N PHE A 129 -6.56 3.34 5.07
CA PHE A 129 -5.84 4.00 6.15
C PHE A 129 -5.44 5.43 5.75
N LEU A 130 -4.85 5.59 4.56
CA LEU A 130 -4.40 6.87 4.04
C LEU A 130 -5.58 7.83 3.83
N TYR A 131 -6.72 7.34 3.32
CA TYR A 131 -7.92 8.16 3.16
C TYR A 131 -8.40 8.72 4.52
N ARG A 132 -8.50 7.87 5.54
CA ARG A 132 -8.86 8.31 6.89
C ARG A 132 -7.85 9.26 7.49
N TYR A 133 -6.56 9.02 7.25
CA TYR A 133 -5.48 9.89 7.68
C TYR A 133 -5.58 11.28 7.05
N CYS A 134 -5.75 11.36 5.73
CA CYS A 134 -5.89 12.63 5.00
C CYS A 134 -7.09 13.44 5.49
N ILE A 135 -8.24 12.81 5.76
CA ILE A 135 -9.42 13.51 6.32
C ILE A 135 -9.10 14.10 7.69
N ARG A 136 -8.44 13.33 8.58
CA ARG A 136 -8.06 13.84 9.90
C ARG A 136 -7.07 15.01 9.80
N LEU A 137 -6.05 14.88 8.97
CA LEU A 137 -5.03 15.90 8.80
C LEU A 137 -5.62 17.19 8.20
N THR A 138 -6.40 17.07 7.13
CA THR A 138 -7.08 18.25 6.54
C THR A 138 -8.10 18.88 7.50
N GLY A 139 -8.70 18.09 8.41
CA GLY A 139 -9.49 18.61 9.52
C GLY A 139 -8.68 19.48 10.49
N ARG A 140 -7.51 18.99 10.92
CA ARG A 140 -6.57 19.70 11.82
C ARG A 140 -5.97 20.97 11.19
N ILE A 141 -5.93 21.05 9.86
CA ILE A 141 -5.41 22.20 9.11
C ILE A 141 -6.51 23.22 8.78
N ALA A 142 -7.61 22.78 8.17
CA ALA A 142 -8.63 23.69 7.63
C ALA A 142 -9.41 24.42 8.74
N GLY A 143 -9.62 23.76 9.89
CA GLY A 143 -10.29 24.33 11.05
C GLY A 143 -9.61 25.60 11.59
N PRO A 144 -8.35 25.51 12.07
CA PRO A 144 -7.65 26.67 12.60
C PRO A 144 -7.40 27.74 11.53
N MET A 145 -7.13 27.37 10.27
CA MET A 145 -6.96 28.35 9.19
C MET A 145 -8.23 29.18 8.92
N GLY A 146 -9.41 28.55 8.96
CA GLY A 146 -10.68 29.26 8.84
C GLY A 146 -10.90 30.26 9.99
N MET A 147 -10.53 29.88 11.21
CA MET A 147 -10.57 30.77 12.37
C MET A 147 -9.57 31.92 12.23
N LEU A 148 -8.33 31.63 11.84
CA LEU A 148 -7.26 32.62 11.67
C LEU A 148 -7.66 33.70 10.67
N ARG A 149 -8.18 33.28 9.49
CA ARG A 149 -8.67 34.20 8.46
C ARG A 149 -9.75 35.14 8.99
N ARG A 150 -10.75 34.60 9.69
CA ARG A 150 -11.85 35.40 10.24
C ARG A 150 -11.36 36.42 11.27
N ARG A 151 -10.41 36.05 12.14
CA ARG A 151 -9.84 36.97 13.13
C ARG A 151 -8.99 38.06 12.48
N LEU A 152 -8.24 37.75 11.44
CA LEU A 152 -7.53 38.76 10.65
C LEU A 152 -8.49 39.74 9.97
N GLU A 153 -9.62 39.27 9.43
CA GLU A 153 -10.65 40.13 8.85
C GLU A 153 -11.28 41.06 9.91
N GLU A 154 -11.52 40.59 11.14
CA GLU A 154 -12.00 41.41 12.27
C GLU A 154 -10.97 42.49 12.66
N ILE A 155 -9.69 42.14 12.81
CA ILE A 155 -8.60 43.10 13.08
C ILE A 155 -8.52 44.16 11.98
N ASN A 156 -8.63 43.75 10.72
CA ASN A 156 -8.57 44.67 9.58
C ASN A 156 -9.75 45.65 9.54
N ARG A 157 -10.91 45.26 10.09
CA ARG A 157 -12.07 46.16 10.28
C ARG A 157 -11.93 47.07 11.52
N GLY A 158 -10.84 46.95 12.29
CA GLY A 158 -10.66 47.66 13.55
C GLY A 158 -11.48 47.09 14.71
N GLU A 159 -12.08 45.92 14.54
CA GLU A 159 -12.81 45.21 15.59
C GLU A 159 -11.80 44.47 16.49
N ILE A 160 -12.06 44.41 17.80
CA ILE A 160 -11.24 43.63 18.72
C ILE A 160 -11.75 42.18 18.69
N PRO A 161 -10.96 41.21 18.19
CA PRO A 161 -11.42 39.83 18.04
C PRO A 161 -11.45 39.11 19.39
N ASP A 162 -12.50 38.32 19.63
CA ASP A 162 -12.56 37.41 20.79
C ASP A 162 -11.81 36.10 20.49
N PHE A 163 -10.63 35.92 21.09
CA PHE A 163 -9.81 34.73 20.86
C PHE A 163 -10.22 33.59 21.80
N ARG A 164 -10.82 32.54 21.23
CA ARG A 164 -11.09 31.27 21.92
C ARG A 164 -9.95 30.28 21.64
N PRO A 165 -9.44 29.55 22.63
CA PRO A 165 -8.38 28.56 22.41
C PRO A 165 -8.78 27.49 21.39
N LEU A 166 -7.86 27.18 20.49
CA LEU A 166 -7.95 26.08 19.52
C LEU A 166 -7.79 24.71 20.19
N ARG A 167 -8.09 23.62 19.45
CA ARG A 167 -7.92 22.27 19.97
C ARG A 167 -6.43 21.97 20.12
N ARG A 168 -6.10 21.09 21.06
CA ARG A 168 -4.71 20.79 21.41
C ARG A 168 -3.88 20.26 20.24
N ASP A 169 -4.52 19.52 19.32
CA ASP A 169 -3.88 18.83 18.19
C ASP A 169 -4.02 19.59 16.86
N ASP A 170 -4.44 20.86 16.87
CA ASP A 170 -4.56 21.64 15.63
C ASP A 170 -3.19 22.16 15.20
N GLU A 171 -2.83 21.98 13.92
CA GLU A 171 -1.48 22.24 13.39
C GLU A 171 -1.06 23.72 13.46
N PHE A 172 -2.02 24.64 13.44
CA PHE A 172 -1.78 26.10 13.44
C PHE A 172 -2.06 26.76 14.79
N ARG A 173 -2.07 25.99 15.87
CA ARG A 173 -2.35 26.52 17.20
C ARG A 173 -1.36 27.60 17.62
N ASP A 174 -0.06 27.36 17.44
CA ASP A 174 0.98 28.30 17.86
C ASP A 174 0.86 29.65 17.12
N VAL A 175 0.56 29.60 15.82
CA VAL A 175 0.33 30.79 14.99
C VAL A 175 -0.91 31.55 15.45
N TYR A 176 -1.98 30.84 15.79
CA TYR A 176 -3.19 31.45 16.31
C TYR A 176 -2.99 32.09 17.68
N ASP A 177 -2.22 31.44 18.57
CA ASP A 177 -1.90 31.96 19.90
C ASP A 177 -1.01 33.22 19.77
N GLN A 178 -0.07 33.25 18.83
CA GLN A 178 0.72 34.45 18.51
C GLN A 178 -0.15 35.59 17.97
N LEU A 179 -1.13 35.29 17.10
CA LEU A 179 -2.07 36.29 16.61
C LEU A 179 -2.91 36.89 17.76
N ALA A 180 -3.34 36.06 18.70
CA ALA A 180 -4.06 36.51 19.89
C ALA A 180 -3.21 37.44 20.77
N LEU A 181 -1.93 37.16 20.93
CA LEU A 181 -0.99 38.02 21.66
C LEU A 181 -0.78 39.37 20.94
N ALA A 182 -0.58 39.34 19.62
CA ALA A 182 -0.39 40.55 18.82
C ALA A 182 -1.62 41.47 18.88
N ALA A 183 -2.83 40.91 18.75
CA ALA A 183 -4.08 41.67 18.84
C ALA A 183 -4.26 42.34 20.21
N ARG A 184 -3.93 41.67 21.33
CA ARG A 184 -3.97 42.26 22.67
C ARG A 184 -2.94 43.39 22.84
N GLY A 185 -1.78 43.28 22.21
CA GLY A 185 -0.76 44.32 22.19
C GLY A 185 -1.23 45.58 21.47
N ILE A 186 -1.94 45.42 20.34
CA ILE A 186 -2.57 46.54 19.62
C ILE A 186 -3.62 47.22 20.50
N GLU A 187 -4.49 46.45 21.15
CA GLU A 187 -5.54 46.99 22.02
C GLU A 187 -4.97 47.80 23.19
N THR A 188 -3.95 47.28 23.88
CA THR A 188 -3.29 48.01 24.97
C THR A 188 -2.57 49.26 24.47
N GLY A 189 -1.92 49.20 23.30
CA GLY A 189 -1.31 50.37 22.66
C GLY A 189 -2.31 51.48 22.34
N VAL A 190 -3.48 51.13 21.80
CA VAL A 190 -4.57 52.08 21.49
C VAL A 190 -5.10 52.72 22.77
N LYS A 191 -5.41 51.92 23.81
CA LYS A 191 -5.90 52.44 25.11
C LYS A 191 -4.90 53.41 25.75
N ARG A 192 -3.59 53.13 25.63
CA ARG A 192 -2.54 54.00 26.18
C ARG A 192 -2.51 55.36 25.49
N ARG A 193 -2.62 55.41 24.16
CA ARG A 193 -2.66 56.67 23.38
C ARG A 193 -3.89 57.52 23.68
N VAL A 194 -5.05 56.89 23.88
CA VAL A 194 -6.28 57.61 24.26
C VAL A 194 -6.13 58.23 25.65
N ARG A 195 -5.54 57.49 26.61
CA ARG A 195 -5.29 57.99 27.97
C ARG A 195 -4.30 59.15 28.03
N THR A 196 -3.23 59.15 27.23
CA THR A 196 -2.30 60.28 27.19
C THR A 196 -2.94 61.53 26.58
N ARG A 197 -3.69 61.40 25.48
CA ARG A 197 -4.42 62.54 24.88
C ARG A 197 -5.49 63.13 25.81
N ALA A 198 -6.10 62.32 26.66
CA ALA A 198 -7.08 62.80 27.64
C ALA A 198 -6.46 63.53 28.85
N LYS A 199 -5.14 63.42 29.06
CA LYS A 199 -4.40 64.13 30.13
C LYS A 199 -3.80 65.47 29.65
N GLU A 200 -3.71 65.69 28.35
CA GLU A 200 -3.17 66.91 27.73
C GLU A 200 -4.26 67.96 27.41
N ARG A 201 -5.53 67.65 27.71
CA ARG A 201 -6.68 68.57 27.64
C ARG A 201 -7.14 68.90 29.06
#